data_AF-A0A0K2RE52-F1
#
_entry.id   AF-A0A0K2RE52-F1
#
_cell.length_a   1.000
_cell.length_b   1.000
_cell.length_c   1.000
_cell.angle_alpha   90.00
_cell.angle_beta   90.00
_cell.angle_gamma   90.00
#
_symmetry.space_group_name_H-M   'P 1'
#
loop_
_entity.id
_entity.type
_entity.pdbx_description
1 polymer ?
#
loop_
_entity_poly.entity_id
_entity_poly.type
_entity_poly.pdbx_seq_one_letter_code
_entity_poly.pdbx_strand_id
1 'polypeptide(L)'
;MPGADILGGVLSGLVIVDKPQGWTSHDVVGRMRRLAGTRKVGHAGTLDPMATGVLVLGINKATRLLTYIVGTSKTYSATIRLGESTITDDAEGDITASRSAAAVTEDAIRSGVAQLSGEIQQVPSSVSAIKVNGERSYARVRSGQEVKLAARPVTIHRFEIHAIRRVDDGRVVDIDVTVECSSGTYIRALARDLGEALGVGGHLTALRRTHVGPYSLEQAAPSNSLPRNWKSSTCPPPPGRSCPTGN
;
A
#
# COMPACT_ATOMS: atom_id res chain seq x y z
N MET A 1 24.22 45.20 13.13
CA MET A 1 23.01 44.76 12.39
C MET A 1 22.70 43.33 12.83
N PRO A 2 21.53 43.06 13.42
CA PRO A 2 21.19 41.76 13.97
C PRO A 2 21.06 40.71 12.85
N GLY A 3 21.53 39.49 13.15
CA GLY A 3 21.57 38.36 12.24
C GLY A 3 20.20 37.96 11.74
N ALA A 4 20.08 37.83 10.42
CA ALA A 4 18.91 37.28 9.77
C ALA A 4 18.88 35.76 10.00
N ASP A 5 18.17 35.38 11.06
CA ASP A 5 17.78 34.02 11.41
C ASP A 5 16.72 33.52 10.39
N ILE A 6 17.15 33.18 9.17
CA ILE A 6 16.26 32.70 8.09
C ILE A 6 16.06 31.17 8.15
N LEU A 7 16.79 30.46 9.03
CA LEU A 7 16.79 28.99 9.09
C LEU A 7 16.46 28.40 10.48
N GLY A 8 15.81 29.16 11.37
CA GLY A 8 15.24 28.65 12.62
C GLY A 8 13.88 27.94 12.48
N GLY A 9 13.41 27.69 11.25
CA GLY A 9 12.07 27.18 10.98
C GLY A 9 11.97 25.65 11.06
N VAL A 10 10.93 25.15 11.74
CA VAL A 10 10.61 23.71 11.76
C VAL A 10 10.29 23.24 10.33
N LEU A 11 11.14 22.39 9.75
CA LEU A 11 11.02 21.88 8.38
C LEU A 11 9.62 21.28 8.14
N SER A 12 8.92 21.77 7.12
CA SER A 12 7.62 21.27 6.68
C SER A 12 7.73 20.80 5.24
N GLY A 13 7.24 19.60 4.95
CA GLY A 13 7.35 19.04 3.61
C GLY A 13 6.69 17.68 3.48
N LEU A 14 6.60 17.21 2.23
CA LEU A 14 6.23 15.84 1.92
C LEU A 14 7.49 15.00 1.79
N VAL A 15 7.44 13.77 2.28
CA VAL A 15 8.51 12.79 2.11
C VAL A 15 7.90 11.53 1.51
N ILE A 16 8.46 11.09 0.39
CA ILE A 16 8.04 9.88 -0.30
C ILE A 16 8.94 8.75 0.17
N VAL A 17 8.36 7.72 0.79
CA VAL A 17 9.13 6.61 1.37
C VAL A 17 8.77 5.33 0.63
N ASP A 18 9.76 4.53 0.27
CA ASP A 18 9.55 3.14 -0.11
C ASP A 18 9.44 2.31 1.18
N LYS A 19 8.20 2.00 1.57
CA LYS A 19 7.91 1.23 2.79
C LYS A 19 8.43 -0.20 2.59
N PRO A 20 9.28 -0.72 3.49
CA PRO A 20 9.72 -2.11 3.43
C PRO A 20 8.59 -3.05 3.89
N GLN A 21 8.75 -4.31 3.54
CA GLN A 21 7.86 -5.37 4.01
C GLN A 21 8.00 -5.56 5.53
N GLY A 22 6.91 -5.97 6.19
CA GLY A 22 6.85 -6.23 7.62
C GLY A 22 6.66 -4.98 8.49
N TRP A 23 6.90 -3.79 7.95
CA TRP A 23 6.65 -2.53 8.68
C TRP A 23 5.20 -2.10 8.52
N THR A 24 4.55 -1.68 9.62
CA THR A 24 3.28 -0.96 9.49
C THR A 24 3.55 0.46 8.97
N SER A 25 2.54 1.09 8.34
CA SER A 25 2.64 2.51 7.96
C SER A 25 2.92 3.43 9.16
N HIS A 26 2.47 3.03 10.36
CA HIS A 26 2.71 3.78 11.60
C HIS A 26 4.16 3.65 12.09
N ASP A 27 4.83 2.53 11.82
CA ASP A 27 6.25 2.37 12.16
C ASP A 27 7.10 3.33 11.33
N VAL A 28 6.77 3.53 10.05
CA VAL A 28 7.42 4.53 9.19
C VAL A 28 7.18 5.94 9.73
N VAL A 29 5.95 6.27 10.12
CA VAL A 29 5.64 7.56 10.77
C VAL A 29 6.44 7.73 12.06
N GLY A 30 6.52 6.71 12.90
CA GLY A 30 7.29 6.72 14.14
C GLY A 30 8.78 6.96 13.90
N ARG A 31 9.37 6.31 12.90
CA ARG A 31 10.75 6.54 12.46
C ARG A 31 10.94 7.97 11.96
N MET A 32 10.02 8.48 11.13
CA MET A 32 10.10 9.84 10.60
C MET A 32 9.97 10.92 11.69
N ARG A 33 9.12 10.71 12.71
CA ARG A 33 9.04 11.62 13.87
C ARG A 33 10.37 11.78 14.58
N ARG A 34 11.10 10.67 14.77
CA ARG A 34 12.43 10.68 15.40
C ARG A 34 13.45 11.43 14.53
N LEU A 35 13.41 11.22 13.21
CA LEU A 35 14.33 11.87 12.27
C LEU A 35 14.06 13.37 12.10
N ALA A 36 12.80 13.77 12.04
CA ALA A 36 12.38 15.15 11.83
C ALA A 36 12.31 15.97 13.12
N GLY A 37 12.54 15.36 14.29
CA GLY A 37 12.48 16.05 15.59
C GLY A 37 11.09 16.62 15.92
N THR A 38 10.02 16.04 15.38
CA THR A 38 8.65 16.54 15.57
C THR A 38 7.66 15.40 15.75
N ARG A 39 6.61 15.64 16.54
CA ARG A 39 5.47 14.70 16.68
C ARG A 39 4.46 14.85 15.53
N LYS A 40 4.49 15.97 14.80
CA LYS A 40 3.51 16.30 13.76
C LYS A 40 3.90 15.67 12.42
N VAL A 41 3.71 14.36 12.34
CA VAL A 41 3.90 13.55 11.13
C VAL A 41 2.69 12.64 10.93
N GLY A 42 2.23 12.54 9.69
CA GLY A 42 1.17 11.64 9.24
C GLY A 42 1.47 11.05 7.86
N HIS A 43 0.60 10.18 7.36
CA HIS A 43 0.73 9.56 6.03
C HIS A 43 -0.56 9.68 5.20
N ALA A 44 -0.45 9.64 3.88
CA ALA A 44 -1.60 9.67 2.97
C ALA A 44 -1.90 8.26 2.40
N GLY A 45 -2.70 7.50 3.14
CA GLY A 45 -3.13 6.16 2.75
C GLY A 45 -2.27 5.05 3.36
N THR A 46 -2.88 4.21 4.18
CA THR A 46 -2.25 3.07 4.83
C THR A 46 -1.81 2.03 3.80
N LEU A 47 -0.65 1.42 4.03
CA LEU A 47 -0.24 0.14 3.47
C LEU A 47 -0.21 -0.92 4.57
N ASP A 48 -0.68 -2.12 4.22
CA ASP A 48 -0.60 -3.31 5.06
C ASP A 48 0.86 -3.70 5.34
N PRO A 49 1.14 -4.46 6.42
CA PRO A 49 2.51 -4.85 6.76
C PRO A 49 3.21 -5.63 5.65
N MET A 50 2.55 -6.62 5.02
CA MET A 50 3.11 -7.35 3.87
C MET A 50 3.33 -6.48 2.62
N ALA A 51 2.58 -5.40 2.46
CA ALA A 51 2.68 -4.54 1.29
C ALA A 51 3.99 -3.73 1.32
N THR A 52 4.53 -3.37 0.16
CA THR A 52 5.70 -2.48 0.05
C THR A 52 5.39 -1.26 -0.81
N GLY A 53 6.36 -0.35 -0.95
CA GLY A 53 6.29 0.72 -1.93
C GLY A 53 5.85 2.06 -1.37
N VAL A 54 5.34 2.92 -2.25
CA VAL A 54 5.14 4.35 -2.02
C VAL A 54 4.22 4.62 -0.82
N LEU A 55 4.79 5.25 0.20
CA LEU A 55 4.08 5.83 1.34
C LEU A 55 4.42 7.33 1.43
N VAL A 56 3.43 8.17 1.18
CA VAL A 56 3.59 9.63 1.24
C VAL A 56 3.41 10.09 2.68
N LEU A 57 4.42 10.71 3.24
CA LEU A 57 4.43 11.30 4.58
C LEU A 57 4.33 12.82 4.50
N GLY A 58 3.62 13.42 5.45
CA GLY A 58 3.59 14.86 5.64
C GLY A 58 4.23 15.23 6.97
N ILE A 59 5.06 16.26 6.98
CA ILE A 59 5.74 16.78 8.17
C ILE A 59 5.25 18.19 8.47
N ASN A 60 4.92 18.45 9.74
CA ASN A 60 4.49 19.73 10.27
C ASN A 60 3.32 20.35 9.49
N LYS A 61 3.50 21.50 8.81
CA LYS A 61 2.39 22.15 8.08
C LYS A 61 1.92 21.32 6.89
N ALA A 62 2.79 20.50 6.31
CA ALA A 62 2.47 19.65 5.17
C ALA A 62 1.49 18.51 5.49
N THR A 63 1.25 18.19 6.77
CA THR A 63 0.21 17.20 7.13
C THR A 63 -1.18 17.62 6.64
N ARG A 64 -1.42 18.92 6.45
CA ARG A 64 -2.68 19.46 5.89
C ARG A 64 -2.89 19.08 4.43
N LEU A 65 -1.82 18.78 3.69
CA LEU A 65 -1.90 18.38 2.29
C LEU A 65 -2.30 16.90 2.13
N LEU A 66 -2.11 16.08 3.16
CA LEU A 66 -2.35 14.64 3.09
C LEU A 66 -3.81 14.30 2.77
N THR A 67 -4.77 15.12 3.22
CA THR A 67 -6.20 14.93 2.90
C THR A 67 -6.46 14.91 1.40
N TYR A 68 -5.78 15.76 0.62
CA TYR A 68 -5.91 15.80 -0.84
C TYR A 68 -5.22 14.61 -1.52
N ILE A 69 -4.12 14.13 -0.94
CA ILE A 69 -3.35 12.99 -1.47
C ILE A 69 -4.06 11.66 -1.18
N VAL A 70 -4.77 11.55 -0.06
CA VAL A 70 -5.58 10.35 0.26
C VAL A 70 -6.61 10.08 -0.84
N GLY A 71 -7.22 11.13 -1.42
CA GLY A 71 -8.25 11.01 -2.45
C GLY A 71 -7.75 10.71 -3.87
N THR A 72 -6.43 10.71 -4.13
CA THR A 72 -5.92 10.46 -5.49
C THR A 72 -6.08 9.00 -5.95
N SER A 73 -5.81 8.70 -7.21
CA SER A 73 -5.63 7.32 -7.67
C SER A 73 -4.33 6.71 -7.12
N LYS A 74 -4.28 5.38 -7.08
CA LYS A 74 -3.11 4.60 -6.67
C LYS A 74 -2.87 3.49 -7.68
N THR A 75 -1.60 3.19 -7.93
CA THR A 75 -1.21 2.05 -8.78
C THR A 75 -0.43 1.04 -7.96
N TYR A 76 -0.75 -0.23 -8.17
CA TYR A 76 -0.15 -1.37 -7.49
C TYR A 76 0.33 -2.41 -8.50
N SER A 77 1.47 -3.04 -8.19
CA SER A 77 1.85 -4.33 -8.72
C SER A 77 1.56 -5.38 -7.65
N ALA A 78 0.92 -6.48 -8.02
CA ALA A 78 0.50 -7.50 -7.07
C ALA A 78 0.58 -8.90 -7.67
N THR A 79 0.64 -9.91 -6.80
CA THR A 79 0.48 -11.31 -7.17
C THR A 79 -0.74 -11.86 -6.45
N ILE A 80 -1.73 -12.31 -7.22
CA ILE A 80 -2.93 -12.99 -6.73
C ILE A 80 -2.67 -14.49 -6.79
N ARG A 81 -2.91 -15.21 -5.70
CA ARG A 81 -2.91 -16.67 -5.68
C ARG A 81 -4.35 -17.18 -5.68
N LEU A 82 -4.69 -18.01 -6.66
CA LEU A 82 -5.94 -18.77 -6.71
C LEU A 82 -5.75 -20.19 -6.18
N GLY A 83 -6.80 -20.72 -5.55
CA GLY A 83 -6.83 -22.08 -5.01
C GLY A 83 -6.68 -22.17 -3.49
N GLU A 84 -6.45 -21.04 -2.84
CA GLU A 84 -6.32 -20.90 -1.38
C GLU A 84 -6.99 -19.60 -0.91
N SER A 85 -7.83 -19.70 0.12
CA SER A 85 -8.40 -18.56 0.82
C SER A 85 -7.75 -18.41 2.19
N THR A 86 -7.41 -17.18 2.59
CA THR A 86 -6.84 -16.88 3.90
C THR A 86 -7.74 -15.94 4.69
N ILE A 87 -7.59 -15.93 6.01
CA ILE A 87 -8.42 -15.12 6.91
C ILE A 87 -8.24 -13.60 6.73
N THR A 88 -7.09 -13.16 6.20
CA THR A 88 -6.75 -11.75 5.97
C THR A 88 -6.83 -11.35 4.50
N ASP A 89 -7.22 -12.25 3.61
CA ASP A 89 -7.16 -12.06 2.15
C ASP A 89 -5.72 -11.78 1.63
N ASP A 90 -4.70 -12.14 2.41
CA ASP A 90 -3.28 -12.09 2.06
C ASP A 90 -2.47 -13.24 2.67
N ALA A 91 -1.20 -13.35 2.31
CA ALA A 91 -0.30 -14.39 2.78
C ALA A 91 0.14 -14.28 4.26
N GLU A 92 -0.25 -13.22 4.99
CA GLU A 92 0.01 -13.14 6.44
C GLU A 92 -1.05 -13.90 7.26
N GLY A 93 -2.18 -14.26 6.66
CA GLY A 93 -3.28 -14.95 7.31
C GLY A 93 -3.22 -16.46 7.21
N ASP A 94 -3.77 -17.14 8.22
CA ASP A 94 -3.96 -18.59 8.18
C ASP A 94 -4.89 -18.99 7.02
N ILE A 95 -4.55 -20.09 6.34
CA ILE A 95 -5.39 -20.68 5.30
C ILE A 95 -6.69 -21.19 5.94
N THR A 96 -7.82 -20.82 5.34
CA THR A 96 -9.17 -21.19 5.78
C THR A 96 -9.82 -22.23 4.88
N ALA A 97 -9.46 -22.23 3.60
CA ALA A 97 -9.93 -23.19 2.62
C ALA A 97 -8.90 -23.35 1.49
N SER A 98 -8.83 -24.55 0.92
CA SER A 98 -8.04 -24.85 -0.27
C SER A 98 -8.90 -25.62 -1.27
N ARG A 99 -8.94 -25.16 -2.53
CA ARG A 99 -9.61 -25.86 -3.62
C ARG A 99 -8.71 -25.80 -4.85
N SER A 100 -8.49 -26.95 -5.50
CA SER A 100 -7.62 -27.00 -6.68
C SER A 100 -8.06 -26.03 -7.76
N ALA A 101 -7.13 -25.20 -8.23
CA ALA A 101 -7.28 -24.30 -9.36
C ALA A 101 -6.90 -24.94 -10.71
N ALA A 102 -6.63 -26.25 -10.76
CA ALA A 102 -6.09 -26.91 -11.94
C ALA A 102 -7.02 -26.83 -13.16
N ALA A 103 -8.34 -26.80 -12.92
CA ALA A 103 -9.35 -26.66 -13.96
C ALA A 103 -9.61 -25.21 -14.39
N VAL A 104 -9.03 -24.22 -13.70
CA VAL A 104 -9.21 -22.80 -14.03
C VAL A 104 -8.44 -22.49 -15.30
N THR A 105 -9.17 -22.06 -16.34
CA THR A 105 -8.60 -21.65 -17.61
C THR A 105 -8.13 -20.20 -17.56
N GLU A 106 -7.18 -19.86 -18.43
CA GLU A 106 -6.72 -18.48 -18.58
C GLU A 106 -7.85 -17.55 -19.03
N ASP A 107 -8.75 -18.01 -19.91
CA ASP A 107 -9.91 -17.24 -20.35
C ASP A 107 -10.89 -16.95 -19.20
N ALA A 108 -11.08 -17.89 -18.28
CA ALA A 108 -11.89 -17.68 -17.09
C ALA A 108 -11.26 -16.63 -16.17
N ILE A 109 -9.95 -16.66 -15.98
CA ILE A 109 -9.20 -15.65 -15.20
C ILE A 109 -9.36 -14.27 -15.84
N ARG A 110 -9.13 -14.16 -17.15
CA ARG A 110 -9.26 -12.90 -17.91
C ARG A 110 -10.68 -12.35 -17.84
N SER A 111 -11.68 -13.22 -17.94
CA SER A 111 -13.10 -12.85 -17.80
C SER A 111 -13.43 -12.36 -16.39
N GLY A 112 -12.94 -13.02 -15.35
CA GLY A 112 -13.12 -12.60 -13.96
C GLY A 112 -12.46 -11.24 -13.68
N VAL A 113 -11.25 -11.02 -14.20
CA VAL A 113 -10.56 -9.71 -14.10
C VAL A 113 -11.34 -8.60 -14.83
N ALA A 114 -11.93 -8.90 -15.99
CA ALA A 114 -12.76 -7.94 -16.71
C ALA A 114 -14.02 -7.55 -15.93
N GLN A 115 -14.66 -8.50 -15.22
CA GLN A 115 -15.81 -8.24 -14.35
C GLN A 115 -15.47 -7.39 -13.12
N LEU A 116 -14.21 -7.45 -12.67
CA LEU A 116 -13.70 -6.65 -11.54
C LEU A 116 -13.09 -5.31 -11.99
N SER A 117 -13.24 -4.93 -13.27
CA SER A 117 -12.72 -3.69 -13.84
C SER A 117 -13.83 -2.64 -14.00
N GLY A 118 -13.47 -1.35 -14.00
CA GLY A 118 -14.44 -0.25 -14.08
C GLY A 118 -15.06 0.09 -12.72
N GLU A 119 -16.32 0.56 -12.73
CA GLU A 119 -17.06 0.91 -11.51
C GLU A 119 -17.66 -0.34 -10.87
N ILE A 120 -17.25 -0.65 -9.63
CA ILE A 120 -17.68 -1.83 -8.90
C ILE A 120 -18.11 -1.48 -7.47
N GLN A 121 -18.93 -2.36 -6.87
CA GLN A 121 -19.21 -2.35 -5.45
C GLN A 121 -18.28 -3.33 -4.75
N GLN A 122 -17.45 -2.84 -3.84
CA GLN A 122 -16.48 -3.67 -3.12
C GLN A 122 -16.82 -3.75 -1.64
N VAL A 123 -16.87 -4.97 -1.11
CA VAL A 123 -16.91 -5.21 0.34
C VAL A 123 -15.48 -5.24 0.86
N PRO A 124 -15.07 -4.32 1.75
CA PRO A 124 -13.73 -4.35 2.33
C PRO A 124 -13.48 -5.66 3.09
N SER A 125 -12.21 -6.04 3.21
CA SER A 125 -11.83 -7.19 4.05
C SER A 125 -12.22 -6.96 5.52
N SER A 126 -12.79 -7.98 6.17
CA SER A 126 -13.26 -7.95 7.57
C SER A 126 -12.16 -7.54 8.55
N VAL A 127 -10.91 -7.96 8.31
CA VAL A 127 -9.74 -7.58 9.13
C VAL A 127 -9.44 -6.09 9.05
N SER A 128 -9.74 -5.44 7.92
CA SER A 128 -9.54 -4.00 7.73
C SER A 128 -10.51 -3.16 8.57
N ALA A 129 -11.69 -3.69 8.89
CA ALA A 129 -12.70 -3.01 9.70
C ALA A 129 -12.45 -3.04 11.20
N ILE A 130 -11.62 -3.97 11.69
CA ILE A 130 -11.31 -4.05 13.13
C ILE A 130 -10.49 -2.82 13.59
N LYS A 131 -9.87 -2.08 12.65
CA LYS A 131 -9.20 -0.81 12.95
C LYS A 131 -10.14 0.38 13.18
N VAL A 132 -11.46 0.25 12.97
CA VAL A 132 -12.40 1.39 13.08
C VAL A 132 -12.52 1.94 14.52
N ASN A 133 -12.10 1.20 15.56
CA ASN A 133 -12.19 1.65 16.96
C ASN A 133 -10.86 1.64 17.74
N GLY A 134 -9.70 1.79 17.07
CA GLY A 134 -8.43 2.06 17.76
C GLY A 134 -7.79 0.90 18.55
N GLU A 135 -8.44 -0.25 18.68
CA GLU A 135 -7.86 -1.45 19.29
C GLU A 135 -7.49 -2.49 18.22
N ARG A 136 -6.17 -2.71 18.05
CA ARG A 136 -5.70 -3.91 17.35
C ARG A 136 -6.10 -5.10 18.20
N SER A 137 -7.07 -5.85 17.74
CA SER A 137 -7.26 -7.20 18.27
C SER A 137 -7.34 -8.16 17.09
N TYR A 138 -6.16 -8.67 16.72
CA TYR A 138 -6.01 -10.02 16.15
C TYR A 138 -6.88 -11.05 16.92
N ALA A 139 -7.20 -10.79 18.19
CA ALA A 139 -8.14 -11.57 19.01
C ALA A 139 -9.62 -11.53 18.56
N ARG A 140 -10.13 -10.45 17.95
CA ARG A 140 -11.56 -10.34 17.56
C ARG A 140 -11.89 -11.12 16.28
N VAL A 141 -10.90 -11.35 15.41
CA VAL A 141 -11.07 -12.25 14.26
C VAL A 141 -11.26 -13.70 14.73
N ARG A 142 -10.56 -14.11 15.82
CA ARG A 142 -10.72 -15.44 16.43
C ARG A 142 -12.01 -15.61 17.22
N SER A 143 -12.68 -14.54 17.66
CA SER A 143 -13.94 -14.64 18.39
C SER A 143 -15.17 -14.84 17.49
N GLY A 144 -14.98 -15.04 16.18
CA GLY A 144 -16.07 -15.36 15.25
C GLY A 144 -17.09 -14.24 15.04
N GLN A 145 -16.77 -13.01 15.44
CA GLN A 145 -17.69 -11.88 15.31
C GLN A 145 -17.61 -11.34 13.88
N GLU A 146 -18.44 -11.91 13.00
CA GLU A 146 -18.58 -11.49 11.60
C GLU A 146 -19.07 -10.04 11.54
N VAL A 147 -18.15 -9.10 11.34
CA VAL A 147 -18.51 -7.72 11.03
C VAL A 147 -18.93 -7.69 9.56
N LYS A 148 -20.25 -7.70 9.29
CA LYS A 148 -20.78 -7.50 7.94
C LYS A 148 -20.53 -6.04 7.53
N LEU A 149 -19.62 -5.86 6.58
CA LEU A 149 -19.29 -4.54 6.05
C LEU A 149 -20.18 -4.23 4.85
N ALA A 150 -20.69 -3.00 4.80
CA ALA A 150 -21.40 -2.51 3.64
C ALA A 150 -20.43 -2.35 2.46
N ALA A 151 -20.89 -2.78 1.28
CA ALA A 151 -20.18 -2.53 0.03
C ALA A 151 -20.06 -1.03 -0.23
N ARG A 152 -18.97 -0.63 -0.90
CA ARG A 152 -18.70 0.77 -1.25
C ARG A 152 -18.31 0.87 -2.73
N PRO A 153 -18.70 1.97 -3.41
CA PRO A 153 -18.29 2.20 -4.77
C PRO A 153 -16.78 2.45 -4.84
N VAL A 154 -16.12 1.78 -5.79
CA VAL A 154 -14.73 2.04 -6.17
C VAL A 154 -14.61 1.93 -7.70
N THR A 155 -13.58 2.54 -8.26
CA THR A 155 -13.27 2.44 -9.68
C THR A 155 -11.91 1.79 -9.89
N ILE A 156 -11.87 0.75 -10.71
CA ILE A 156 -10.64 0.12 -11.20
C ILE A 156 -10.37 0.66 -12.61
N HIS A 157 -9.44 1.61 -12.72
CA HIS A 157 -9.09 2.29 -13.97
C HIS A 157 -8.27 1.39 -14.90
N ARG A 158 -7.42 0.53 -14.34
CA ARG A 158 -6.64 -0.47 -15.07
C ARG A 158 -6.53 -1.73 -14.22
N PHE A 159 -6.79 -2.89 -14.83
CA PHE A 159 -6.53 -4.20 -14.23
C PHE A 159 -5.90 -5.10 -15.29
N GLU A 160 -4.57 -5.12 -15.32
CA GLU A 160 -3.79 -5.77 -16.37
C GLU A 160 -3.11 -7.02 -15.82
N ILE A 161 -3.18 -8.13 -16.57
CA ILE A 161 -2.51 -9.38 -16.26
C ILE A 161 -1.19 -9.44 -17.03
N HIS A 162 -0.09 -9.64 -16.30
CA HIS A 162 1.27 -9.74 -16.84
C HIS A 162 1.75 -11.17 -17.00
N ALA A 163 1.39 -12.05 -16.06
CA ALA A 163 1.78 -13.45 -16.09
C ALA A 163 0.76 -14.31 -15.34
N ILE A 164 0.59 -15.55 -15.80
CA ILE A 164 -0.19 -16.60 -15.14
C ILE A 164 0.73 -17.81 -14.99
N ARG A 165 0.98 -18.24 -13.76
CA ARG A 165 1.86 -19.36 -13.44
C ARG A 165 1.08 -20.42 -12.68
N ARG A 166 1.13 -21.66 -13.18
CA ARG A 166 0.61 -22.83 -12.47
C ARG A 166 1.68 -23.37 -11.53
N VAL A 167 1.33 -23.61 -10.28
CA VAL A 167 2.21 -24.14 -9.24
C VAL A 167 1.55 -25.39 -8.66
N ASP A 168 2.36 -26.32 -8.14
CA ASP A 168 1.89 -27.60 -7.57
C ASP A 168 0.95 -28.37 -8.51
N ASP A 169 1.41 -28.62 -9.74
CA ASP A 169 0.63 -29.23 -10.84
C ASP A 169 -0.68 -28.50 -11.15
N GLY A 170 -0.73 -27.18 -10.89
CA GLY A 170 -1.89 -26.33 -11.11
C GLY A 170 -2.88 -26.30 -9.95
N ARG A 171 -2.59 -26.96 -8.82
CA ARG A 171 -3.45 -26.84 -7.62
C ARG A 171 -3.59 -25.40 -7.17
N VAL A 172 -2.55 -24.59 -7.35
CA VAL A 172 -2.62 -23.13 -7.17
C VAL A 172 -2.14 -22.41 -8.43
N VAL A 173 -2.67 -21.21 -8.66
CA VAL A 173 -2.32 -20.38 -9.81
C VAL A 173 -1.94 -18.98 -9.30
N ASP A 174 -0.71 -18.56 -9.59
CA ASP A 174 -0.22 -17.22 -9.28
C ASP A 174 -0.38 -16.31 -10.51
N ILE A 175 -1.02 -15.16 -10.33
CA ILE A 175 -1.32 -14.18 -11.37
C ILE A 175 -0.66 -12.87 -10.99
N ASP A 176 0.29 -12.42 -11.81
CA ASP A 176 0.90 -11.10 -11.64
C ASP A 176 0.07 -10.05 -12.36
N VAL A 177 -0.26 -8.99 -11.64
CA VAL A 177 -1.17 -7.96 -12.12
C VAL A 177 -0.67 -6.55 -11.83
N THR A 178 -1.12 -5.59 -12.64
CA THR A 178 -1.10 -4.18 -12.30
C THR A 178 -2.52 -3.67 -12.13
N VAL A 179 -2.76 -2.99 -11.01
CA VAL A 179 -4.06 -2.39 -10.68
C VAL A 179 -3.90 -0.90 -10.47
N GLU A 180 -4.55 -0.08 -11.29
CA GLU A 180 -4.76 1.34 -11.03
C GLU A 180 -6.20 1.57 -10.57
N CYS A 181 -6.39 2.22 -9.43
CA CYS A 181 -7.70 2.35 -8.82
C CYS A 181 -7.90 3.66 -8.07
N SER A 182 -9.17 3.99 -7.83
CA SER A 182 -9.60 5.10 -6.98
C SER A 182 -9.14 4.92 -5.53
N SER A 183 -9.15 5.99 -4.74
CA SER A 183 -8.92 5.89 -3.30
C SER A 183 -9.95 4.99 -2.61
N GLY A 184 -9.52 4.24 -1.60
CA GLY A 184 -10.41 3.39 -0.79
C GLY A 184 -10.58 1.96 -1.32
N THR A 185 -10.02 1.64 -2.48
CA THR A 185 -10.00 0.27 -3.01
C THR A 185 -9.08 -0.64 -2.19
N TYR A 186 -9.59 -1.83 -1.86
CA TYR A 186 -8.86 -2.91 -1.22
C TYR A 186 -8.39 -3.93 -2.27
N ILE A 187 -7.09 -3.95 -2.57
CA ILE A 187 -6.53 -4.89 -3.56
C ILE A 187 -6.66 -6.35 -3.06
N ARG A 188 -6.58 -6.57 -1.75
CA ARG A 188 -6.85 -7.86 -1.12
C ARG A 188 -8.25 -8.39 -1.43
N ALA A 189 -9.26 -7.52 -1.40
CA ALA A 189 -10.62 -7.90 -1.77
C ALA A 189 -10.71 -8.29 -3.26
N LEU A 190 -10.01 -7.62 -4.17
CA LEU A 190 -9.98 -8.04 -5.59
C LEU A 190 -9.46 -9.47 -5.77
N ALA A 191 -8.44 -9.87 -4.99
CA ALA A 191 -7.89 -11.23 -5.01
C ALA A 191 -8.90 -12.28 -4.51
N ARG A 192 -9.56 -11.98 -3.38
CA ARG A 192 -10.63 -12.82 -2.83
C ARG A 192 -11.79 -12.93 -3.82
N ASP A 193 -12.32 -11.80 -4.27
CA ASP A 193 -13.52 -11.72 -5.10
C ASP A 193 -13.29 -12.43 -6.47
N LEU A 194 -12.07 -12.35 -7.04
CA LEU A 194 -11.69 -13.13 -8.22
C LEU A 194 -11.72 -14.65 -7.93
N GLY A 195 -11.15 -15.06 -6.81
CA GLY A 195 -11.13 -16.46 -6.39
C GLY A 195 -12.52 -17.02 -6.08
N GLU A 196 -13.39 -16.21 -5.47
CA GLU A 196 -14.79 -16.56 -5.20
C GLU A 196 -15.60 -16.70 -6.49
N ALA A 197 -15.45 -15.78 -7.44
CA ALA A 197 -16.11 -15.85 -8.73
C ALA A 197 -15.70 -17.10 -9.54
N LEU A 198 -14.44 -17.53 -9.40
CA LEU A 198 -13.92 -18.76 -10.01
C LEU A 198 -14.20 -20.02 -9.16
N GLY A 199 -14.76 -19.86 -7.97
CA GLY A 199 -15.12 -20.94 -7.06
C GLY A 199 -13.94 -21.61 -6.35
N VAL A 200 -12.70 -21.12 -6.52
CA VAL A 200 -11.46 -21.75 -6.01
C VAL A 200 -10.85 -21.03 -4.82
N GLY A 201 -11.35 -19.84 -4.47
CA GLY A 201 -10.76 -18.99 -3.46
C GLY A 201 -9.51 -18.26 -3.96
N GLY A 202 -9.12 -17.21 -3.26
CA GLY A 202 -7.93 -16.45 -3.62
C GLY A 202 -7.49 -15.42 -2.57
N HIS A 203 -6.23 -15.06 -2.62
CA HIS A 203 -5.61 -14.07 -1.73
C HIS A 203 -4.38 -13.41 -2.39
N LEU A 204 -3.86 -12.34 -1.81
CA LEU A 204 -2.61 -11.75 -2.28
C LEU A 204 -1.37 -12.40 -1.66
N THR A 205 -0.38 -12.76 -2.47
CA THR A 205 0.93 -13.21 -2.00
C THR A 205 1.99 -12.11 -2.03
N ALA A 206 1.80 -11.10 -2.89
CA ALA A 206 2.64 -9.92 -2.96
C ALA A 206 1.82 -8.67 -3.27
N LEU A 207 2.20 -7.54 -2.68
CA LEU A 207 1.59 -6.25 -2.96
C LEU A 207 2.63 -5.13 -2.88
N ARG A 208 2.77 -4.34 -3.94
CA ARG A 208 3.66 -3.19 -3.99
C ARG A 208 2.93 -2.00 -4.58
N ARG A 209 2.78 -0.93 -3.80
CA ARG A 209 2.24 0.34 -4.32
C ARG A 209 3.32 1.09 -5.07
N THR A 210 3.16 1.23 -6.38
CA THR A 210 4.13 1.91 -7.24
C THR A 210 3.87 3.40 -7.33
N HIS A 211 2.60 3.83 -7.19
CA HIS A 211 2.21 5.24 -7.30
C HIS A 211 1.11 5.65 -6.32
N VAL A 212 1.13 6.93 -5.92
CA VAL A 212 0.06 7.65 -5.23
C VAL A 212 -0.12 9.02 -5.91
N GLY A 213 -1.13 9.18 -6.76
CA GLY A 213 -1.25 10.36 -7.62
C GLY A 213 0.06 10.64 -8.38
N PRO A 214 0.67 11.84 -8.24
CA PRO A 214 1.90 12.18 -8.93
C PRO A 214 3.17 11.59 -8.29
N TYR A 215 3.05 10.88 -7.16
CA TYR A 215 4.20 10.36 -6.42
C TYR A 215 4.50 8.93 -6.79
N SER A 216 5.74 8.65 -7.19
CA SER A 216 6.19 7.35 -7.70
C SER A 216 7.33 6.75 -6.89
N LEU A 217 7.71 5.51 -7.21
CA LEU A 217 8.87 4.84 -6.60
C LEU A 217 10.21 5.50 -6.96
N GLU A 218 10.35 6.10 -8.15
CA GLU A 218 11.60 6.78 -8.52
C GLU A 218 11.90 7.98 -7.62
N GLN A 219 10.86 8.58 -7.04
CA GLN A 219 10.97 9.69 -6.10
C GLN A 219 11.12 9.22 -4.65
N ALA A 220 10.96 7.91 -4.38
CA ALA A 220 10.88 7.38 -3.04
C ALA A 220 12.29 7.16 -2.46
N ALA A 221 12.51 7.69 -1.26
CA ALA A 221 13.72 7.36 -0.50
C ALA A 221 13.60 5.92 0.04
N PRO A 222 14.63 5.06 -0.16
CA PRO A 222 14.70 3.77 0.52
C PRO A 222 14.58 3.95 2.04
N SER A 223 13.80 3.09 2.70
CA SER A 223 13.68 3.17 4.17
C SER A 223 15.00 3.05 4.91
N ASN A 224 15.97 2.32 4.32
CA ASN A 224 17.31 2.12 4.88
C ASN A 224 18.27 3.29 4.59
N SER A 225 17.97 4.14 3.60
CA SER A 225 18.75 5.35 3.33
C SER A 225 18.29 6.54 4.16
N LEU A 226 17.30 6.36 5.05
CA LEU A 226 16.99 7.32 6.11
C LEU A 226 18.07 7.18 7.20
N PRO A 227 19.09 8.07 7.24
CA PRO A 227 20.29 7.83 8.01
C PRO A 227 19.96 7.63 9.50
N ARG A 228 20.73 6.77 10.19
CA ARG A 228 20.64 6.63 11.66
C ARG A 228 20.93 7.96 12.37
N ASN A 229 21.69 8.85 11.71
CA ASN A 229 22.13 10.14 12.22
C ASN A 229 21.92 11.20 11.11
N TRP A 230 20.85 11.98 11.18
CA TRP A 230 20.66 13.14 10.28
C TRP A 230 21.20 14.40 10.96
N LYS A 231 22.37 14.88 10.53
CA LYS A 231 22.71 16.30 10.65
C LYS A 231 22.31 16.95 9.34
N SER A 232 21.49 18.00 9.44
CA SER A 232 20.96 18.78 8.32
C SER A 232 22.04 19.13 7.31
N SER A 233 21.99 18.53 6.11
CA SER A 233 22.68 19.04 4.94
C SER A 233 21.68 19.27 3.81
N THR A 234 21.53 20.56 3.53
CA THR A 234 21.13 21.26 2.30
C THR A 234 20.76 20.42 1.09
N CYS A 235 19.59 20.77 0.54
CA CYS A 235 19.19 20.57 -0.85
C CYS A 235 20.35 20.94 -1.81
N PRO A 236 20.65 20.12 -2.84
CA PRO A 236 21.67 20.50 -3.81
C PRO A 236 21.22 21.76 -4.57
N PRO A 237 22.10 22.76 -4.76
CA PRO A 237 21.76 23.94 -5.55
C PRO A 237 21.58 23.55 -7.02
N PRO A 238 20.81 24.33 -7.80
CA PRO A 238 20.69 24.12 -9.24
C PRO A 238 22.07 24.22 -9.94
N PRO A 239 22.27 23.52 -11.06
CA PRO A 239 23.56 23.46 -11.75
C PRO A 239 24.01 24.86 -12.19
N GLY A 240 25.27 25.21 -11.87
CA GLY A 240 25.92 26.42 -12.39
C GLY A 240 26.46 27.42 -11.35
N ARG A 241 26.47 27.11 -10.05
CA ARG A 241 27.14 27.96 -9.04
C ARG A 241 28.02 27.11 -8.11
N SER A 242 29.34 27.31 -8.21
CA SER A 242 30.32 26.72 -7.30
C SER A 242 30.31 27.46 -5.95
N CYS A 243 30.21 26.73 -4.84
CA CYS A 243 30.44 27.27 -3.50
C CYS A 243 31.94 27.58 -3.30
N PRO A 244 32.30 28.69 -2.62
CA PRO A 244 33.67 28.94 -2.22
C PRO A 244 34.05 27.99 -1.07
N THR A 245 35.21 27.34 -1.19
CA THR A 245 35.85 26.58 -0.11
C THR A 245 36.52 27.55 0.86
N GLY A 246 36.29 27.39 2.17
CA GLY A 246 37.04 28.10 3.20
C GLY A 246 36.87 27.49 4.58
N ASN A 247 38.03 27.20 5.19
CA ASN A 247 38.37 26.73 6.55
C ASN A 247 37.34 26.86 7.66
#